data_AF-A0A7X9ZGV9-F1
#
_entry.id   AF-A0A7X9ZGV9-F1
#
_cell.length_a   1.000
_cell.length_b   1.000
_cell.length_c   1.000
_cell.angle_alpha   90.00
_cell.angle_beta   90.00
_cell.angle_gamma   90.00
#
_symmetry.space_group_name_H-M   'P 1'
#
loop_
_entity.id
_entity.type
_entity.pdbx_description
1 polymer ?
#
loop_
_entity_poly.entity_id
_entity_poly.type
_entity_poly.pdbx_seq_one_letter_code
_entity_poly.pdbx_strand_id
1 'polypeptide(L)'
;MNRKTETILAWIANGLSIIYLLLTCLSLLVMKSGQNQQQYKDIMKQMYGNNQNVSSDILLASMMISIGFLAFSTILGIFGALTIKGRKNLAGALLIAAAVTGLITMNFIAMILWIIAAIMLFSKKKDRNNHTHYNQSHNREQFNDNYHENKQSHNEEWDPDKELKNHKKDDPYIY
;
A
#
# COMPACT_ATOMS: atom_id res chain seq x y z
N MET A 1 0.43 -11.20 -1.25
CA MET A 1 1.40 -10.08 -1.16
C MET A 1 0.88 -9.03 -0.17
N ASN A 2 1.46 -8.92 1.01
CA ASN A 2 1.05 -7.96 2.05
C ASN A 2 1.38 -6.53 1.59
N ARG A 3 0.47 -5.89 0.86
CA ARG A 3 0.52 -4.44 0.59
C ARG A 3 -0.16 -3.61 1.70
N LYS A 4 -0.16 -4.16 2.91
CA LYS A 4 -0.90 -3.61 4.04
C LYS A 4 -0.33 -2.25 4.45
N THR A 5 1.00 -2.16 4.51
CA THR A 5 1.70 -0.94 4.93
C THR A 5 1.50 0.23 3.97
N GLU A 6 1.61 0.02 2.65
CA GLU A 6 1.42 1.10 1.66
C GLU A 6 -0.05 1.57 1.66
N THR A 7 -0.97 0.62 1.80
CA THR A 7 -2.42 0.90 1.87
C THR A 7 -2.75 1.69 3.13
N ILE A 8 -2.24 1.27 4.29
CA ILE A 8 -2.44 1.98 5.57
C ILE A 8 -1.87 3.39 5.48
N LEU A 9 -0.65 3.56 4.96
CA LEU A 9 -0.02 4.89 4.82
C LEU A 9 -0.84 5.82 3.91
N ALA A 10 -1.32 5.32 2.77
CA ALA A 10 -2.17 6.10 1.87
C ALA A 10 -3.50 6.50 2.52
N TRP A 11 -4.11 5.61 3.32
CA TRP A 11 -5.33 5.93 4.07
C TRP A 11 -5.07 6.93 5.20
N ILE A 12 -3.92 6.87 5.88
CA ILE A 12 -3.52 7.88 6.87
C ILE A 12 -3.38 9.25 6.20
N ALA A 13 -2.73 9.31 5.04
CA ALA A 13 -2.59 10.54 4.26
C ALA A 13 -3.97 11.14 3.89
N ASN A 14 -4.87 10.29 3.40
CA ASN A 14 -6.23 10.70 3.04
C ASN A 14 -7.02 11.17 4.26
N GLY A 15 -6.95 10.45 5.38
CA GLY A 15 -7.60 10.84 6.63
C GLY A 15 -7.13 12.21 7.11
N LEU A 16 -5.81 12.46 7.06
CA LEU A 16 -5.25 13.76 7.44
C LEU A 16 -5.66 14.88 6.47
N SER A 17 -5.69 14.59 5.17
CA SER A 17 -6.17 15.53 4.15
C SER A 17 -7.64 15.91 4.35
N ILE A 18 -8.49 14.92 4.70
CA ILE A 18 -9.90 15.15 5.01
C ILE A 18 -10.05 16.01 6.26
N ILE A 19 -9.28 15.75 7.31
CA ILE A 19 -9.29 16.58 8.53
C ILE A 19 -8.91 18.03 8.18
N TYR A 20 -7.85 18.22 7.39
CA TYR A 20 -7.43 19.55 6.94
C TYR A 20 -8.50 20.24 6.09
N LEU A 21 -9.17 19.51 5.21
CA LEU A 21 -10.30 20.01 4.41
C LEU A 21 -11.49 20.42 5.29
N LEU A 22 -11.81 19.64 6.33
CA LEU A 22 -12.87 20.00 7.27
C LEU A 22 -12.53 21.27 8.05
N LEU A 23 -11.27 21.42 8.51
CA LEU A 23 -10.83 22.62 9.22
C LEU A 23 -10.87 23.87 8.34
N THR A 24 -10.43 23.77 7.08
CA THR A 24 -10.49 24.89 6.12
C THR A 24 -11.93 25.25 5.75
N CYS A 25 -12.82 24.26 5.59
CA CYS A 25 -14.24 24.49 5.38
C CYS A 25 -14.90 25.17 6.59
N LEU A 26 -14.59 24.72 7.81
CA LEU A 26 -15.07 25.35 9.04
C LEU A 26 -14.58 26.81 9.14
N SER A 27 -13.32 27.07 8.79
CA SER A 27 -12.76 28.42 8.77
C SER A 27 -13.53 29.36 7.81
N LEU A 28 -13.93 28.86 6.64
CA LEU A 28 -14.80 29.61 5.74
C LEU A 28 -16.17 29.92 6.32
N LEU A 29 -16.80 28.95 7.00
CA LEU A 29 -18.10 29.16 7.64
C LEU A 29 -18.02 30.24 8.72
N VAL A 30 -16.94 30.24 9.50
CA VAL A 30 -16.67 31.24 10.54
C VAL A 30 -16.36 32.62 9.93
N MET A 31 -15.70 32.69 8.77
CA MET A 31 -15.44 33.96 8.07
C MET A 31 -16.70 34.53 7.42
N LYS A 32 -17.60 33.66 6.95
CA LYS A 32 -18.90 34.03 6.37
C LYS A 32 -19.94 34.40 7.43
N SER A 33 -19.81 33.92 8.67
CA SER A 33 -20.66 34.36 9.76
C SER A 33 -20.31 35.81 10.10
N GLY A 34 -21.25 36.73 9.84
CA GLY A 34 -21.00 38.18 9.88
C GLY A 34 -20.50 38.73 11.23
N GLN A 35 -20.56 37.91 12.28
CA GLN A 35 -20.15 38.21 13.64
C GLN A 35 -18.65 38.53 13.78
N ASN A 36 -17.80 37.94 12.91
CA ASN A 36 -16.33 38.10 12.99
C ASN A 36 -15.73 38.95 11.85
N GLN A 37 -16.56 39.53 10.97
CA GLN A 37 -16.10 40.27 9.78
C GLN A 37 -15.12 41.40 10.10
N GLN A 38 -15.35 42.14 11.19
CA GLN A 38 -14.50 43.26 11.57
C GLN A 38 -13.11 42.79 12.01
N GLN A 39 -13.06 41.73 12.84
CA GLN A 39 -11.79 41.13 13.29
C GLN A 39 -10.98 40.58 12.11
N TYR A 40 -11.64 39.91 11.15
CA TYR A 40 -10.98 39.44 9.93
C TYR A 40 -10.40 40.59 9.08
N LYS A 41 -11.14 41.70 8.95
CA LYS A 41 -10.65 42.89 8.25
C LYS A 41 -9.44 43.50 8.93
N ASP A 42 -9.42 43.56 10.25
CA ASP A 42 -8.30 44.14 11.02
C ASP A 42 -7.06 43.25 10.94
N ILE A 43 -7.20 41.92 11.04
CA ILE A 43 -6.10 40.97 10.84
C ILE A 43 -5.54 41.07 9.41
N MET A 44 -6.41 41.23 8.41
CA MET A 44 -5.99 41.41 7.01
C MET A 44 -5.20 42.70 6.80
N LYS A 45 -5.67 43.82 7.37
CA LYS A 45 -4.92 45.09 7.32
C LYS A 45 -3.54 44.98 7.96
N GLN A 46 -3.42 44.21 9.04
CA GLN A 46 -2.13 43.95 9.70
C GLN A 46 -1.21 43.06 8.85
N MET A 47 -1.74 42.04 8.17
CA MET A 47 -0.92 41.13 7.34
C MET A 47 -0.50 41.72 5.98
N TYR A 48 -1.37 42.49 5.32
CA TYR A 48 -1.15 42.98 3.95
C TYR A 48 -0.82 44.48 3.88
N GLY A 49 -0.88 45.18 5.01
CA GLY A 49 -0.65 46.62 5.11
C GLY A 49 -1.84 47.45 4.63
N ASN A 50 -1.95 48.68 5.15
CA ASN A 50 -3.07 49.61 4.87
C ASN A 50 -3.23 49.99 3.38
N ASN A 51 -2.26 49.71 2.52
CA ASN A 51 -2.25 50.12 1.11
C ASN A 51 -2.83 49.07 0.14
N GLN A 52 -3.16 47.87 0.61
CA GLN A 52 -3.80 46.87 -0.24
C GLN A 52 -5.31 46.82 0.00
N ASN A 53 -6.07 47.29 -0.99
CA ASN A 53 -7.52 47.10 -1.08
C ASN A 53 -7.83 45.64 -1.47
N VAL A 54 -7.47 44.69 -0.62
CA VAL A 54 -7.88 43.30 -0.81
C VAL A 54 -9.36 43.21 -0.43
N SER A 55 -10.23 43.17 -1.44
CA SER A 55 -11.67 43.02 -1.20
C SER A 55 -11.95 41.69 -0.52
N SER A 56 -12.84 41.70 0.47
CA SER A 56 -13.30 40.49 1.18
C SER A 56 -13.87 39.44 0.21
N ASP A 57 -14.46 39.87 -0.90
CA ASP A 57 -14.99 38.97 -1.93
C ASP A 57 -13.88 38.24 -2.70
N ILE A 58 -12.75 38.91 -2.96
CA ILE A 58 -11.60 38.30 -3.63
C ILE A 58 -10.95 37.24 -2.72
N LEU A 59 -10.90 37.51 -1.41
CA LEU A 59 -10.42 36.55 -0.41
C LEU A 59 -11.35 35.35 -0.25
N LEU A 60 -12.67 35.58 -0.22
CA LEU A 60 -13.65 34.50 -0.19
C LEU A 60 -13.53 33.62 -1.45
N ALA A 61 -13.43 34.24 -2.63
CA ALA A 61 -13.26 33.52 -3.89
C ALA A 61 -11.97 32.71 -3.92
N SER A 62 -10.82 33.29 -3.51
CA SER A 62 -9.54 32.58 -3.50
C SER A 62 -9.54 31.40 -2.53
N MET A 63 -10.18 31.54 -1.37
CA MET A 63 -10.30 30.47 -0.38
C MET A 63 -11.24 29.35 -0.86
N MET A 64 -12.35 29.68 -1.52
CA MET A 64 -13.23 28.70 -2.17
C MET A 64 -12.52 27.92 -3.27
N ILE A 65 -11.73 28.60 -4.11
CA ILE A 65 -10.89 27.97 -5.13
C ILE A 65 -9.87 27.03 -4.50
N SER A 66 -9.19 27.48 -3.43
CA SER A 66 -8.22 26.67 -2.69
C SER A 66 -8.85 25.39 -2.11
N ILE A 67 -10.05 25.49 -1.53
CA ILE A 67 -10.80 24.32 -1.06
C ILE A 67 -11.18 23.40 -2.21
N GLY A 68 -11.55 23.94 -3.36
CA GLY A 68 -11.81 23.16 -4.58
C GLY A 68 -10.58 22.33 -5.00
N PHE A 69 -9.41 22.96 -5.05
CA PHE A 69 -8.14 22.25 -5.34
C PHE A 69 -7.81 21.21 -4.27
N LEU A 70 -8.04 21.52 -2.99
CA LEU A 70 -7.79 20.61 -1.88
C LEU A 70 -8.71 19.38 -1.93
N ALA A 71 -10.00 19.60 -2.24
CA ALA A 71 -10.97 18.53 -2.43
C ALA A 71 -10.57 17.64 -3.61
N PHE A 72 -10.22 18.24 -4.75
CA PHE A 72 -9.73 17.53 -5.92
C PHE A 72 -8.48 16.68 -5.62
N SER A 73 -7.50 17.27 -4.93
CA SER A 73 -6.29 16.59 -4.46
C SER A 73 -6.62 15.39 -3.57
N THR A 74 -7.53 15.57 -2.62
CA THR A 74 -7.97 14.51 -1.70
C THR A 74 -8.67 13.37 -2.44
N ILE A 75 -9.50 13.70 -3.43
CA ILE A 75 -10.18 12.71 -4.29
C ILE A 75 -9.15 11.89 -5.08
N LEU A 76 -8.13 12.53 -5.65
CA LEU A 76 -7.03 11.83 -6.31
C LEU A 76 -6.28 10.89 -5.35
N GLY A 77 -6.03 11.34 -4.12
CA GLY A 77 -5.43 10.51 -3.06
C GLY A 77 -6.28 9.29 -2.69
N ILE A 78 -7.61 9.44 -2.63
CA ILE A 78 -8.56 8.34 -2.39
C ILE A 78 -8.54 7.35 -3.56
N PHE A 79 -8.65 7.81 -4.80
CA PHE A 79 -8.55 6.94 -5.97
C PHE A 79 -7.20 6.24 -6.06
N GLY A 80 -6.11 6.94 -5.72
CA GLY A 80 -4.77 6.37 -5.59
C GLY A 80 -4.76 5.21 -4.60
N ALA A 81 -5.25 5.43 -3.39
CA ALA A 81 -5.34 4.41 -2.33
C ALA A 81 -6.19 3.19 -2.72
N LEU A 82 -7.35 3.41 -3.34
CA LEU A 82 -8.24 2.35 -3.81
C LEU A 82 -7.59 1.50 -4.92
N THR A 83 -6.82 2.14 -5.80
CA THR A 83 -6.19 1.50 -6.95
C THR A 83 -4.97 0.64 -6.56
N ILE A 84 -4.44 0.77 -5.32
CA ILE A 84 -3.27 0.02 -4.82
C ILE A 84 -3.44 -1.49 -4.94
N LYS A 85 -4.67 -2.01 -4.72
CA LYS A 85 -4.94 -3.45 -4.74
C LYS A 85 -4.87 -4.05 -6.15
N GLY A 86 -5.22 -3.27 -7.18
CA GLY A 86 -5.31 -3.74 -8.57
C GLY A 86 -4.12 -3.32 -9.44
N ARG A 87 -3.85 -2.01 -9.54
CA ARG A 87 -2.93 -1.44 -10.55
C ARG A 87 -1.89 -0.53 -9.90
N LYS A 88 -0.76 -1.10 -9.49
CA LYS A 88 0.28 -0.38 -8.73
C LYS A 88 0.83 0.86 -9.42
N ASN A 89 1.05 0.81 -10.74
CA ASN A 89 1.63 1.93 -11.48
C ASN A 89 0.65 3.10 -11.56
N LEU A 90 -0.65 2.81 -11.73
CA LEU A 90 -1.70 3.84 -11.74
C LEU A 90 -1.89 4.43 -10.34
N ALA A 91 -1.89 3.60 -9.30
CA ALA A 91 -1.98 4.06 -7.91
C ALA A 91 -0.85 5.02 -7.55
N GLY A 92 0.41 4.67 -7.89
CA GLY A 92 1.55 5.54 -7.67
C GLY A 92 1.45 6.86 -8.44
N ALA A 93 1.03 6.83 -9.70
CA ALA A 93 0.83 8.04 -10.50
C ALA A 93 -0.27 8.96 -9.95
N LEU A 94 -1.39 8.39 -9.49
CA LEU A 94 -2.48 9.13 -8.84
C LEU A 94 -2.03 9.80 -7.54
N LEU A 95 -1.23 9.10 -6.73
CA LEU A 95 -0.67 9.65 -5.48
C LEU A 95 0.34 10.78 -5.75
N ILE A 96 1.17 10.66 -6.80
CA ILE A 96 2.05 11.75 -7.23
C ILE A 96 1.23 12.96 -7.68
N ALA A 97 0.18 12.74 -8.48
CA ALA A 97 -0.70 13.83 -8.91
C ALA A 97 -1.35 14.54 -7.72
N ALA A 98 -1.84 13.77 -6.73
CA ALA A 98 -2.36 14.31 -5.47
C ALA A 98 -1.31 15.13 -4.70
N ALA A 99 -0.07 14.64 -4.62
CA ALA A 99 1.03 15.35 -3.96
C ALA A 99 1.36 16.69 -4.65
N VAL A 100 1.41 16.72 -5.99
CA VAL A 100 1.66 17.96 -6.76
C VAL A 100 0.55 18.97 -6.50
N THR A 101 -0.71 18.55 -6.47
CA THR A 101 -1.82 19.44 -6.10
C THR A 101 -1.76 19.86 -4.63
N GLY A 102 -1.25 19.01 -3.75
CA GLY A 102 -1.06 19.30 -2.32
C GLY A 102 -0.06 20.42 -2.03
N LEU A 103 0.95 20.62 -2.89
CA LEU A 103 1.88 21.75 -2.80
C LEU A 103 1.16 23.09 -2.90
N ILE A 104 0.20 23.19 -3.83
CA ILE A 104 -0.55 24.42 -4.10
C ILE A 104 -1.45 24.78 -2.90
N THR A 105 -2.01 23.77 -2.25
CA THR A 105 -3.02 23.95 -1.18
C THR A 105 -2.40 23.98 0.22
N MET A 106 -1.08 24.07 0.35
CA MET A 106 -0.36 24.02 1.64
C MET A 106 -0.64 22.76 2.48
N ASN A 107 -1.08 21.68 1.85
CA ASN A 107 -1.38 20.42 2.53
C ASN A 107 -0.11 19.55 2.63
N PHE A 108 0.93 20.09 3.29
CA PHE A 108 2.27 19.53 3.24
C PHE A 108 2.37 18.14 3.87
N ILE A 109 1.63 17.89 4.94
CA ILE A 109 1.72 16.61 5.66
C ILE A 109 1.15 15.49 4.79
N ALA A 110 -0.06 15.66 4.23
CA ALA A 110 -0.65 14.67 3.34
C ALA A 110 0.17 14.50 2.05
N MET A 111 0.69 15.61 1.50
CA MET A 111 1.59 15.60 0.35
C MET A 111 2.81 14.71 0.58
N ILE A 112 3.52 14.88 1.71
CA ILE A 112 4.70 14.06 2.03
C ILE A 112 4.30 12.59 2.13
N LEU A 113 3.18 12.29 2.81
CA LEU A 113 2.70 10.92 2.95
C LEU A 113 2.31 10.28 1.61
N TRP A 114 1.68 11.03 0.70
CA TRP A 114 1.38 10.55 -0.66
C TRP A 114 2.64 10.29 -1.47
N ILE A 115 3.67 11.13 -1.35
CA ILE A 115 4.98 10.90 -1.99
C ILE A 115 5.62 9.62 -1.46
N ILE A 116 5.69 9.44 -0.13
CA ILE A 116 6.27 8.24 0.48
C ILE A 116 5.50 6.99 0.03
N ALA A 117 4.17 7.04 0.04
CA ALA A 117 3.33 5.94 -0.43
C ALA A 117 3.57 5.62 -1.92
N ALA A 118 3.70 6.64 -2.78
CA ALA A 118 4.01 6.47 -4.19
C ALA A 118 5.39 5.82 -4.39
N ILE A 119 6.42 6.29 -3.68
CA ILE A 119 7.77 5.72 -3.74
C ILE A 119 7.75 4.25 -3.31
N MET A 120 7.05 3.91 -2.22
CA MET A 120 6.92 2.52 -1.77
C MET A 120 6.23 1.63 -2.82
N LEU A 121 5.22 2.16 -3.52
CA LEU A 121 4.54 1.48 -4.62
C LEU A 121 5.48 1.18 -5.82
N PHE A 122 6.40 2.09 -6.14
CA PHE A 122 7.36 1.93 -7.23
C PHE A 122 8.58 1.08 -6.84
N SER A 123 9.11 1.27 -5.63
CA SER A 123 10.32 0.61 -5.12
C SER A 123 10.16 -0.90 -4.95
N LYS A 124 8.93 -1.37 -4.65
CA LYS A 124 8.69 -2.80 -4.44
C LYS A 124 8.82 -3.58 -5.75
N LYS A 125 9.96 -4.28 -5.89
CA LYS A 125 10.18 -5.30 -6.92
C LYS A 125 9.02 -6.31 -6.85
N LYS A 126 8.49 -6.66 -8.02
CA LYS A 126 7.58 -7.81 -8.14
C LYS A 126 8.41 -9.00 -7.71
N ASP A 127 8.06 -9.69 -6.61
CA ASP A 127 8.63 -10.99 -6.30
C ASP A 127 8.42 -11.86 -7.53
N ARG A 128 9.46 -11.99 -8.34
CA ARG A 128 9.60 -13.03 -9.35
C ARG A 128 10.40 -14.10 -8.62
N ASN A 129 9.81 -15.30 -8.51
CA ASN A 129 10.26 -16.51 -7.79
C ASN A 129 9.58 -16.59 -6.40
N ASN A 130 8.70 -17.54 -6.08
CA ASN A 130 8.74 -18.97 -6.40
C ASN A 130 7.34 -19.53 -6.72
N HIS A 131 7.14 -19.95 -7.97
CA HIS A 131 6.29 -21.11 -8.25
C HIS A 131 7.21 -22.32 -8.29
N THR A 132 7.46 -22.93 -7.13
CA THR A 132 7.83 -24.36 -6.93
C THR A 132 8.23 -24.53 -5.48
N HIS A 133 7.27 -24.87 -4.62
CA HIS A 133 7.27 -26.14 -3.90
C HIS A 133 5.99 -26.25 -3.08
N TYR A 134 5.21 -27.26 -3.46
CA TYR A 134 4.31 -28.10 -2.67
C TYR A 134 3.97 -27.68 -1.23
N ASN A 135 2.66 -27.69 -0.96
CA ASN A 135 2.02 -28.13 0.28
C ASN A 135 2.91 -28.16 1.53
N GLN A 136 2.78 -27.12 2.36
CA GLN A 136 3.07 -27.26 3.79
C GLN A 136 1.82 -26.84 4.58
N SER A 137 0.79 -27.65 4.44
CA SER A 137 -0.17 -27.90 5.51
C SER A 137 0.40 -29.02 6.40
N HIS A 138 0.05 -28.97 7.69
CA HIS A 138 0.38 -29.92 8.78
C HIS A 138 1.56 -29.50 9.68
N ASN A 139 1.29 -28.51 10.54
CA ASN A 139 1.71 -28.62 11.93
C ASN A 139 0.57 -29.35 12.67
N ARG A 140 0.74 -30.67 12.89
CA ARG A 140 -0.02 -31.42 13.89
C ARG A 140 0.99 -32.16 14.73
N GLU A 141 1.28 -31.60 15.89
CA GLU A 141 1.96 -32.29 16.96
C GLU A 141 1.07 -33.44 17.45
N GLN A 142 1.74 -34.57 17.69
CA GLN A 142 1.41 -35.64 18.63
C GLN A 142 0.08 -36.39 18.41
N PHE A 143 0.19 -37.67 18.02
CA PHE A 143 -0.25 -38.83 18.82
C PHE A 143 0.10 -40.14 18.08
N ASN A 144 0.89 -40.98 18.76
CA ASN A 144 0.88 -42.46 18.81
C ASN A 144 0.64 -43.31 17.53
N ASP A 145 1.62 -44.16 17.18
CA ASP A 145 1.57 -45.62 17.40
C ASP A 145 2.48 -46.39 16.41
N ASN A 146 3.42 -47.13 17.00
CA ASN A 146 4.04 -48.39 16.57
C ASN A 146 3.84 -48.85 15.12
N TYR A 147 4.91 -48.85 14.32
CA TYR A 147 5.22 -49.98 13.43
C TYR A 147 6.72 -50.06 13.18
N HIS A 148 7.28 -51.22 13.52
CA HIS A 148 8.65 -51.64 13.24
C HIS A 148 8.85 -51.76 11.73
N GLU A 149 9.92 -51.21 11.16
CA GLU A 149 10.70 -51.98 10.18
C GLU A 149 12.15 -51.51 10.08
N ASN A 150 13.00 -52.51 10.24
CA ASN A 150 14.43 -52.46 10.39
C ASN A 150 15.09 -52.21 9.01
N LYS A 151 15.88 -51.15 8.86
CA LYS A 151 16.88 -51.06 7.79
C LYS A 151 18.26 -50.82 8.41
N GLN A 152 18.73 -51.85 9.09
CA GLN A 152 20.16 -52.08 9.29
C GLN A 152 20.82 -52.31 7.93
N SER A 153 21.76 -51.44 7.61
CA SER A 153 22.80 -51.69 6.62
C SER A 153 23.59 -52.93 7.03
N HIS A 154 23.67 -53.93 6.17
CA HIS A 154 24.78 -54.88 6.20
C HIS A 154 25.20 -55.29 4.80
N ASN A 155 26.51 -55.26 4.62
CA ASN A 155 27.25 -55.69 3.46
C ASN A 155 26.95 -57.17 3.19
N GLU A 156 26.40 -57.48 2.02
CA GLU A 156 26.44 -58.84 1.47
C GLU A 156 27.39 -58.83 0.26
N GLU A 157 28.45 -59.62 0.41
CA GLU A 157 29.53 -59.85 -0.55
C GLU A 157 28.96 -60.49 -1.82
N TRP A 158 29.34 -59.96 -2.99
CA TRP A 158 28.81 -60.37 -4.29
C TRP A 158 29.20 -61.82 -4.61
N ASP A 159 28.20 -62.70 -4.75
CA ASP A 159 28.35 -64.13 -5.03
C ASP A 159 27.76 -64.48 -6.41
N PRO A 160 28.59 -64.70 -7.44
CA PRO A 160 28.14 -64.92 -8.82
C PRO A 160 27.36 -66.24 -9.02
N ASP A 161 27.51 -67.22 -8.11
CA ASP A 161 26.86 -68.53 -8.24
C ASP A 161 25.36 -68.48 -7.92
N LYS A 162 24.93 -67.49 -7.11
CA LYS A 162 23.51 -67.23 -6.81
C LYS A 162 22.80 -66.54 -7.97
N GLU A 163 23.48 -65.63 -8.68
CA GLU A 163 22.90 -64.95 -9.85
C GLU A 163 22.66 -65.92 -11.01
N LEU A 164 23.63 -66.80 -11.32
CA LEU A 164 23.48 -67.78 -12.41
C LEU A 164 22.32 -68.78 -12.19
N LYS A 165 22.03 -69.15 -10.95
CA LYS A 165 20.90 -70.04 -10.62
C LYS A 165 19.54 -69.37 -10.77
N ASN A 166 19.46 -68.05 -10.60
CA ASN A 166 18.23 -67.30 -10.81
C ASN A 166 17.96 -67.07 -12.30
N HIS A 167 18.99 -66.83 -13.11
CA HIS A 167 18.84 -66.68 -14.56
C HIS A 167 18.36 -67.96 -15.28
N LYS A 168 18.65 -69.16 -14.75
CA LYS A 168 18.16 -70.42 -15.34
C LYS A 168 16.70 -70.76 -15.02
N LYS A 169 16.05 -70.05 -14.09
CA LYS A 169 14.64 -70.30 -13.74
C LYS A 169 13.65 -69.53 -14.62
N ASP A 170 14.11 -68.49 -15.30
CA ASP A 170 13.26 -67.57 -16.07
C ASP A 170 13.48 -67.67 -17.59
N ASP A 171 14.10 -68.74 -18.09
CA ASP A 171 14.26 -68.98 -19.53
C ASP A 171 13.22 -70.00 -20.05
N PRO A 172 12.19 -69.57 -20.80
CA PRO A 172 11.11 -70.44 -21.27
C PRO A 172 11.43 -71.23 -22.56
N TYR A 173 12.68 -71.29 -23.02
CA TYR A 173 13.07 -71.97 -24.28
C TYR A 173 14.12 -73.07 -24.13
N ILE A 174 14.01 -73.91 -23.09
CA ILE A 174 14.78 -75.15 -22.99
C ILE A 174 13.84 -76.34 -23.29
N TYR A 175 14.07 -77.03 -24.42
CA TYR A 175 13.62 -78.41 -24.66
C TYR A 175 14.75 -79.37 -24.31
#